data_AF-A0A956ZYL3-F1
#
_entry.id   AF-A0A956ZYL3-F1
#
_cell.length_a   1.000
_cell.length_b   1.000
_cell.length_c   1.000
_cell.angle_alpha   90.00
_cell.angle_beta   90.00
_cell.angle_gamma   90.00
#
_symmetry.space_group_name_H-M   'P 1'
#
loop_
_entity.id
_entity.type
_entity.pdbx_description
1 polymer ?
#
loop_
_entity_poly.entity_id
_entity_poly.type
_entity_poly.pdbx_seq_one_letter_code
_entity_poly.pdbx_strand_id
1 'polypeptide(L)'
;MTVTEKKKLETQLWNIADELRGKMHADEFRDYCLGFIFYKYLSERLNNWANAILKEEGLSFSQLDENSAEGQEYLEALREEAVSELGYFLTPAEL
;
A
#
# COMPACT_ATOMS: atom_id res chain seq x y z
N MET A 1 9.22 19.67 -14.97
CA MET A 1 7.84 20.07 -14.61
C MET A 1 7.79 21.58 -14.47
N THR A 2 7.17 22.24 -15.44
CA THR A 2 6.90 23.70 -15.41
C THR A 2 5.80 24.01 -14.39
N VAL A 3 5.75 25.25 -13.88
CA VAL A 3 4.74 25.68 -12.89
C VAL A 3 3.31 25.48 -13.39
N THR A 4 3.10 25.55 -14.71
CA THR A 4 1.81 25.32 -15.37
C THR A 4 1.36 23.86 -15.30
N GLU A 5 2.29 22.90 -15.43
CA GLU A 5 1.98 21.47 -15.34
C GLU A 5 1.59 21.08 -13.91
N LYS A 6 2.26 21.64 -12.90
CA LYS A 6 1.90 21.42 -11.48
C LYS A 6 0.49 21.92 -11.19
N LYS A 7 0.16 23.16 -11.58
CA LYS A 7 -1.20 23.71 -11.39
C LYS A 7 -2.28 22.88 -12.08
N LYS A 8 -1.99 22.37 -13.28
CA LYS A 8 -2.93 21.51 -14.01
C LYS A 8 -3.17 20.19 -13.28
N LEU A 9 -2.11 19.57 -12.76
CA LEU A 9 -2.19 18.36 -11.96
C LEU A 9 -2.97 18.60 -10.65
N GLU A 10 -2.67 19.68 -9.93
CA GLU A 10 -3.39 20.06 -8.71
C GLU A 10 -4.88 20.25 -8.97
N THR A 11 -5.24 20.93 -10.06
CA THR A 11 -6.65 21.14 -10.45
C THR A 11 -7.35 19.83 -10.79
N GLN A 12 -6.68 18.92 -11.51
CA GLN A 12 -7.25 17.61 -11.82
C GLN A 12 -7.47 16.77 -10.57
N LEU A 13 -6.50 16.73 -9.65
CA LEU A 13 -6.63 16.03 -8.37
C LEU A 13 -7.78 16.61 -7.53
N TRP A 14 -7.94 17.93 -7.54
CA TRP A 14 -9.02 18.60 -6.82
C TRP A 14 -10.40 18.21 -7.37
N ASN A 15 -10.56 18.19 -8.70
CA ASN A 15 -11.81 17.78 -9.33
C ASN A 15 -12.16 16.31 -9.03
N ILE A 16 -11.17 15.42 -9.11
CA ILE A 16 -11.34 14.00 -8.78
C ILE A 16 -11.78 13.83 -7.31
N ALA A 17 -11.16 14.60 -6.41
CA ALA A 17 -11.52 14.57 -4.99
C ALA A 17 -12.95 15.09 -4.74
N ASP A 18 -13.40 16.13 -5.46
CA ASP A 18 -14.76 16.65 -5.31
C ASP A 18 -15.81 15.68 -5.87
N GLU A 19 -15.52 15.01 -6.99
CA GLU A 19 -16.37 13.94 -7.53
C GLU A 19 -16.48 12.74 -6.57
N LEU A 20 -15.36 12.29 -5.98
CA LEU A 20 -15.34 11.19 -5.01
C LEU A 20 -16.01 11.56 -3.68
N ARG A 21 -15.88 12.81 -3.24
CA ARG A 21 -16.53 13.32 -2.03
C ARG A 21 -18.05 13.31 -2.15
N GLY A 22 -18.60 13.59 -3.33
CA GLY A 22 -20.03 13.58 -3.57
C GLY A 22 -20.81 14.44 -2.57
N LYS A 23 -21.69 13.81 -1.77
CA LYS A 23 -22.49 14.48 -0.72
C LYS A 23 -21.90 14.37 0.69
N MET A 24 -20.71 13.80 0.84
CA MET A 24 -20.06 13.59 2.14
C MET A 24 -19.53 14.90 2.73
N HIS A 25 -19.62 15.05 4.05
CA HIS A 25 -19.03 16.19 4.75
C HIS A 25 -17.50 16.17 4.59
N ALA A 26 -16.88 17.35 4.54
CA ALA A 26 -15.44 17.47 4.29
C ALA A 26 -14.57 16.83 5.39
N ASP A 27 -15.08 16.72 6.61
CA ASP A 27 -14.39 16.05 7.72
C ASP A 27 -14.36 14.54 7.55
N GLU A 28 -15.52 13.91 7.25
CA GLU A 28 -15.60 12.49 6.88
C GLU A 28 -14.76 12.20 5.62
N PHE A 29 -14.91 13.07 4.60
CA PHE A 29 -13.93 13.41 3.55
C PHE A 29 -12.50 12.92 3.79
N ARG A 30 -11.93 13.67 4.71
CA ARG A 30 -10.53 13.71 5.11
C ARG A 30 -10.17 12.45 5.87
N ASP A 31 -10.99 11.99 6.79
CA ASP A 31 -10.71 10.80 7.60
C ASP A 31 -10.63 9.54 6.73
N TYR A 32 -11.54 9.39 5.76
CA TYR A 32 -11.47 8.30 4.78
C TYR A 32 -10.23 8.42 3.89
N CYS A 33 -9.95 9.60 3.33
CA CYS A 33 -8.76 9.80 2.51
C CYS A 33 -7.47 9.52 3.27
N LEU A 34 -7.38 9.96 4.53
CA LEU A 34 -6.23 9.74 5.38
C LEU A 34 -6.05 8.24 5.66
N GLY A 35 -7.15 7.51 5.90
CA GLY A 35 -7.14 6.06 6.03
C GLY A 35 -6.60 5.36 4.79
N PHE A 36 -7.04 5.75 3.59
CA PHE A 36 -6.54 5.19 2.33
C PHE A 36 -5.07 5.53 2.07
N ILE A 37 -4.64 6.76 2.34
CA ILE A 37 -3.23 7.16 2.19
C ILE A 37 -2.35 6.39 3.18
N PHE A 38 -2.81 6.24 4.42
CA PHE A 38 -2.10 5.50 5.45
C PHE A 38 -2.01 4.01 5.08
N TYR A 39 -3.13 3.42 4.65
CA TYR A 39 -3.16 2.04 4.16
C TYR A 39 -2.17 1.83 3.02
N LYS A 40 -2.25 2.67 1.99
CA LYS A 40 -1.32 2.64 0.86
C LYS A 40 0.14 2.75 1.31
N TYR A 41 0.43 3.66 2.23
CA TYR A 41 1.78 3.85 2.77
C TYR A 41 2.29 2.60 3.49
N LEU A 42 1.48 1.97 4.34
CA LEU A 42 1.84 0.73 5.03
C LEU A 42 2.02 -0.43 4.03
N SER A 43 1.10 -0.57 3.08
CA SER A 43 1.16 -1.57 2.01
C SER A 43 2.44 -1.43 1.19
N GLU A 44 2.77 -0.22 0.73
CA GLU A 44 3.99 0.04 -0.04
C GLU A 44 5.25 -0.23 0.80
N ARG A 45 5.25 0.14 2.09
CA ARG A 45 6.38 -0.08 2.99
C ARG A 45 6.63 -1.57 3.21
N LEU A 46 5.59 -2.34 3.51
CA LEU A 46 5.68 -3.78 3.68
C LEU A 46 6.12 -4.47 2.39
N ASN A 47 5.50 -4.13 1.26
CA ASN A 47 5.85 -4.72 -0.04
C ASN A 47 7.31 -4.45 -0.40
N ASN A 48 7.80 -3.22 -0.18
CA ASN A 48 9.21 -2.89 -0.43
C ASN A 48 10.16 -3.63 0.51
N TRP A 49 9.80 -3.77 1.77
CA TRP A 49 10.59 -4.50 2.76
C TRP A 49 10.65 -6.00 2.44
N ALA A 50 9.50 -6.62 2.17
CA ALA A 50 9.42 -8.04 1.83
C ALA A 50 10.12 -8.34 0.49
N ASN A 51 9.97 -7.47 -0.51
CA ASN A 51 10.73 -7.58 -1.77
C ASN A 51 12.24 -7.44 -1.56
N ALA A 52 12.70 -6.67 -0.57
CA ALA A 52 14.13 -6.55 -0.30
C ALA A 52 14.72 -7.84 0.26
N ILE A 53 13.96 -8.56 1.11
CA ILE A 53 14.34 -9.86 1.68
C ILE A 53 14.27 -10.96 0.62
N LEU A 54 13.16 -11.04 -0.12
CA LEU A 54 12.94 -12.04 -1.15
C LEU A 54 13.81 -11.85 -2.40
N LYS A 55 14.50 -10.72 -2.52
CA LYS A 55 15.38 -10.41 -3.65
C LYS A 55 16.50 -11.44 -3.80
N GLU A 56 17.00 -12.00 -2.71
CA GLU A 56 18.06 -13.01 -2.73
C GLU A 56 17.58 -14.32 -3.39
N GLU A 57 16.31 -14.65 -3.23
CA GLU A 57 15.64 -15.81 -3.84
C GLU A 57 15.10 -15.52 -5.25
N GLY A 58 15.20 -14.27 -5.72
CA GLY A 58 14.65 -13.83 -7.01
C GLY A 58 13.12 -13.82 -7.05
N LEU A 59 12.47 -13.85 -5.87
CA LEU A 59 11.02 -13.84 -5.71
C LEU A 59 10.53 -12.42 -5.38
N SER A 60 9.29 -12.12 -5.76
CA SER A 60 8.61 -10.90 -5.34
C SER A 60 7.49 -11.26 -4.37
N PHE A 61 7.23 -10.40 -3.38
CA PHE A 61 6.18 -10.59 -2.39
C PHE A 61 4.80 -10.77 -3.04
N SER A 62 4.51 -10.01 -4.11
CA SER A 62 3.27 -10.11 -4.87
C SER A 62 3.13 -11.41 -5.70
N GLN A 63 4.19 -12.22 -5.81
CA GLN A 63 4.18 -13.49 -6.54
C GLN A 63 4.08 -14.70 -5.62
N LEU A 64 4.11 -14.49 -4.30
CA LEU A 64 3.92 -15.57 -3.34
C LEU A 64 2.47 -16.07 -3.42
N ASP A 65 2.32 -17.36 -3.69
CA ASP A 65 1.01 -18.00 -3.73
C ASP A 65 0.60 -18.45 -2.31
N GLU A 66 -0.43 -17.83 -1.75
CA GLU A 66 -0.94 -18.12 -0.40
C GLU A 66 -1.52 -19.54 -0.25
N ASN A 67 -1.79 -20.23 -1.36
CA ASN A 67 -2.38 -21.57 -1.38
C ASN A 67 -1.32 -22.66 -1.59
N SER A 68 -0.09 -22.31 -1.95
CA SER A 68 1.03 -23.24 -2.05
C SER A 68 1.66 -23.47 -0.68
N ALA A 69 2.05 -24.72 -0.39
CA ALA A 69 2.75 -25.07 0.87
C ALA A 69 4.07 -24.30 1.02
N GLU A 70 4.79 -24.08 -0.07
CA GLU A 70 6.02 -23.28 -0.08
C GLU A 70 5.73 -21.81 0.20
N GLY A 71 4.68 -21.24 -0.42
CA GLY A 71 4.29 -19.85 -0.20
C GLY A 71 3.85 -19.57 1.24
N GLN A 72 3.17 -20.53 1.89
CA GLN A 72 2.79 -20.41 3.29
C GLN A 72 4.00 -20.37 4.23
N GLU A 73 5.04 -21.18 3.96
CA GLU A 73 6.27 -21.18 4.76
C GLU A 73 7.00 -19.83 4.64
N TYR A 74 7.13 -19.29 3.42
CA TYR A 74 7.71 -17.96 3.21
C TYR A 74 6.89 -16.85 3.88
N LEU A 75 5.56 -16.92 3.80
CA LEU A 75 4.68 -15.92 4.40
C LEU A 75 4.73 -15.97 5.92
N GLU A 76 4.85 -17.15 6.53
CA GLU A 76 4.96 -17.29 7.97
C GLU A 76 6.29 -16.72 8.48
N ALA A 77 7.40 -17.04 7.81
CA ALA A 77 8.71 -16.46 8.11
C ALA A 77 8.72 -14.93 7.97
N LEU A 78 8.18 -14.41 6.85
CA LEU A 78 8.05 -12.98 6.62
C LEU A 78 7.14 -12.31 7.64
N ARG A 79 6.10 -13.00 8.11
CA ARG A 79 5.17 -12.48 9.12
C ARG A 79 5.86 -12.30 10.46
N GLU A 80 6.60 -13.30 10.93
CA GLU A 80 7.32 -13.18 12.20
C GLU A 80 8.30 -12.00 12.17
N GLU A 81 9.05 -11.89 11.08
CA GLU A 81 10.06 -10.85 10.95
C GLU A 81 9.44 -9.46 10.69
N ALA A 82 8.36 -9.37 9.92
CA ALA A 82 7.61 -8.12 9.72
C ALA A 82 6.95 -7.63 11.01
N VAL A 83 6.39 -8.53 11.83
CA VAL A 83 5.82 -8.13 13.13
C VAL A 83 6.91 -7.65 14.08
N SER A 84 8.11 -8.23 14.03
CA SER A 84 9.26 -7.80 14.83
C SER A 84 9.84 -6.44 14.39
N GLU A 85 10.05 -6.24 13.08
CA GLU A 85 10.68 -5.01 12.56
C GLU A 85 9.67 -3.88 12.29
N LEU A 86 8.54 -4.20 11.67
CA LEU A 86 7.55 -3.21 11.21
C LEU A 86 6.38 -3.04 12.18
N GLY A 87 6.09 -4.05 13.01
CA GLY A 87 4.98 -4.06 13.97
C GLY A 87 3.62 -4.46 13.36
N TYR A 88 3.58 -4.83 12.09
CA TYR A 88 2.37 -5.24 11.37
C TYR A 88 2.75 -6.14 10.18
N PHE A 89 1.77 -6.92 9.71
CA PHE A 89 1.89 -7.75 8.52
C PHE A 89 0.56 -7.74 7.77
N LEU A 90 0.63 -7.70 6.44
CA LEU A 90 -0.50 -7.79 5.51
C LEU A 90 -0.17 -8.89 4.52
N THR A 91 -1.14 -9.71 4.14
CA THR A 91 -0.89 -10.74 3.12
C THR A 91 -0.87 -10.13 1.71
N PRO A 92 -0.30 -10.84 0.71
CA PRO A 92 -0.32 -10.39 -0.68
C PRO A 92 -1.74 -10.11 -1.21
N ALA A 93 -2.76 -10.87 -0.79
CA ALA A 93 -4.16 -10.61 -1.13
C ALA A 93 -4.78 -9.39 -0.44
N GLU A 94 -4.19 -8.92 0.67
CA GLU A 94 -4.64 -7.71 1.35
C GLU A 94 -4.02 -6.45 0.73
N LEU A 95 -2.88 -6.55 0.03
CA LEU A 95 -2.17 -5.38 -0.55
C LEU A 95 -2.90 -4.67 -1.70
#